data_AF-A0A9D7FG48-F1
#
_entry.id   AF-A0A9D7FG48-F1
#
_cell.length_a   1.000
_cell.length_b   1.000
_cell.length_c   1.000
_cell.angle_alpha   90.00
_cell.angle_beta   90.00
_cell.angle_gamma   90.00
#
_symmetry.space_group_name_H-M   'P 1'
#
loop_
_entity.id
_entity.type
_entity.pdbx_description
1 polymer ?
#
loop_
_entity_poly.entity_id
_entity_poly.type
_entity_poly.pdbx_seq_one_letter_code
_entity_poly.pdbx_strand_id
1 'polypeptide(L)' 'MIDTKRGGPGRGQGRKPLSPDQPTVVVTMRMTQAQREPCGLLGGAAWVRRQLEQAAG' A
#
# COMPACT_ATOMS: atom_id res chain seq x y z
N MET A 1 4.25 -3.20 39.90
CA MET A 1 4.28 -3.91 38.60
C MET A 1 4.66 -2.90 37.53
N ILE A 2 5.84 -3.05 36.92
CA ILE A 2 6.34 -2.11 35.91
C ILE A 2 5.89 -2.66 34.55
N ASP A 3 4.89 -2.02 33.93
CA ASP A 3 4.37 -2.41 32.63
C ASP A 3 5.44 -2.10 31.56
N THR A 4 6.11 -3.13 31.05
CA THR A 4 7.18 -3.07 30.05
C THR A 4 6.63 -2.97 28.62
N LYS A 5 5.66 -2.07 28.38
CA LYS A 5 5.22 -1.76 27.02
C LYS A 5 6.30 -0.97 26.28
N ARG A 6 7.15 -1.70 25.55
CA ARG A 6 8.08 -1.10 24.59
C ARG A 6 7.29 -0.52 23.42
N GLY A 7 7.23 0.81 23.29
CA GLY A 7 6.71 1.52 22.11
C GLY A 7 6.27 2.96 22.41
N GLY A 8 6.62 3.90 21.53
CA GLY A 8 6.21 5.31 21.65
C GLY A 8 4.74 5.55 21.23
N PRO A 9 4.19 6.75 21.49
CA PRO A 9 2.83 7.12 21.11
C PRO A 9 2.67 7.05 19.58
N GLY A 10 2.07 5.98 19.07
CA GLY A 10 1.89 5.76 17.63
C GLY A 10 1.96 4.34 17.10
N ARG A 11 2.01 3.31 17.94
CA ARG A 11 1.72 1.95 17.48
C ARG A 11 0.24 1.83 17.10
N GLY A 12 -0.02 1.53 15.82
CA GLY A 12 -1.32 1.64 15.17
C GLY A 12 -1.43 2.82 14.18
N GLN A 13 -0.44 3.73 14.18
CA GLN A 13 -0.33 4.81 13.19
C GLN A 13 0.43 4.30 11.95
N GLY A 14 -0.31 3.64 11.07
CA GLY A 14 0.12 3.30 9.72
C GLY A 14 -1.05 3.53 8.77
N ARG A 15 -0.79 3.52 7.45
CA ARG A 15 -1.89 3.47 6.48
C ARG A 15 -2.72 2.22 6.77
N LYS A 16 -4.04 2.39 6.89
CA LYS A 16 -4.96 1.26 7.11
C LYS A 16 -4.72 0.20 6.02
N PRO A 17 -4.76 -1.10 6.39
CA PRO A 17 -4.72 -2.19 5.41
C PRO A 17 -5.81 -2.00 4.34
N LEU A 18 -5.53 -2.50 3.13
CA LEU A 18 -6.51 -2.49 2.03
C LEU A 18 -7.66 -3.48 2.26
N SER A 19 -7.42 -4.54 3.03
CA SER A 19 -8.40 -5.55 3.42
C SER A 19 -8.15 -5.98 4.87
N PRO A 20 -9.21 -6.25 5.65
CA PRO A 20 -9.07 -6.83 6.99
C PRO A 20 -8.62 -8.30 6.96
N ASP A 21 -8.96 -9.02 5.89
CA ASP A 21 -8.79 -10.48 5.81
C ASP A 21 -7.55 -10.90 5.02
N GLN A 22 -6.98 -9.98 4.23
CA GLN A 22 -5.79 -10.24 3.43
C GLN A 22 -4.65 -9.29 3.79
N PRO A 23 -3.43 -9.80 4.02
CA PRO A 23 -2.29 -8.96 4.34
C PRO A 23 -1.98 -8.02 3.17
N THR A 24 -1.89 -6.73 3.48
CA THR A 24 -1.43 -5.75 2.49
C THR A 24 0.07 -5.87 2.30
N VAL A 25 0.50 -6.25 1.09
CA VAL A 25 1.91 -6.33 0.72
C VAL A 25 2.35 -5.04 0.04
N VAL A 26 3.46 -4.47 0.49
CA VAL A 26 4.09 -3.33 -0.18
C VAL A 26 5.02 -3.87 -1.26
N VAL A 27 4.79 -3.42 -2.50
CA VAL A 27 5.64 -3.76 -3.65
C VAL A 27 6.40 -2.53 -4.13
N THR A 28 7.70 -2.71 -4.40
CA THR A 28 8.54 -1.69 -5.03
C THR A 28 8.63 -2.01 -6.52
N MET A 29 8.14 -1.10 -7.37
CA MET A 29 8.17 -1.25 -8.82
C MET A 29 9.17 -0.27 -9.43
N ARG A 30 10.03 -0.76 -10.34
CA ARG A 30 10.88 0.09 -11.18
C ARG A 30 10.13 0.41 -12.46
N MET A 31 10.06 1.68 -12.81
CA MET A 31 9.40 2.17 -14.02
C MET A 31 10.11 3.44 -14.52
N THR A 32 9.99 3.73 -15.80
CA THR A 32 10.50 4.98 -16.36
C THR A 32 9.66 6.17 -15.89
N GLN A 33 10.19 7.38 -16.02
CA GLN A 33 9.41 8.59 -15.67
C GLN A 33 8.15 8.72 -16.53
N ALA A 34 8.24 8.40 -17.83
CA ALA A 34 7.12 8.39 -18.76
C ALA A 34 6.03 7.37 -18.39
N GLN A 35 6.36 6.30 -17.66
CA GLN A 35 5.37 5.34 -17.14
C GLN A 35 4.79 5.79 -15.79
N ARG A 36 5.61 6.46 -14.96
CA ARG A 36 5.19 6.93 -13.63
C ARG A 36 4.18 8.07 -13.70
N GLU A 37 4.34 8.99 -14.64
CA GLU A 37 3.46 10.15 -14.77
C GLU A 37 1.99 9.76 -15.07
N PRO A 38 1.69 8.91 -16.07
CA PRO A 38 0.35 8.37 -16.26
C PRO A 38 -0.18 7.63 -15.03
N CYS A 39 0.66 6.83 -14.36
CA CYS A 39 0.26 6.15 -13.13
C CYS A 39 -0.22 7.16 -12.07
N GLY A 40 0.49 8.28 -11.88
CA GLY A 40 0.07 9.36 -10.99
C GLY A 40 -1.28 9.98 -11.39
N LEU A 41 -1.44 10.33 -12.68
CA LEU A 41 -2.65 10.94 -13.22
C LEU A 41 -3.88 10.03 -13.12
N LEU A 42 -3.68 8.72 -13.26
CA LEU A 42 -4.76 7.72 -13.25
C LEU A 42 -5.19 7.30 -11.83
N GLY A 43 -4.56 7.82 -10.77
CA GLY A 43 -4.89 7.49 -9.38
C GLY A 43 -3.89 6.57 -8.67
N GLY A 44 -2.69 6.43 -9.23
CA GLY A 44 -1.55 5.75 -8.63
C GLY A 44 -1.80 4.27 -8.35
N ALA A 45 -1.51 3.85 -7.11
CA ALA A 45 -1.65 2.46 -6.70
C ALA A 45 -3.08 1.90 -6.85
N ALA A 46 -4.12 2.75 -6.80
CA ALA A 46 -5.50 2.30 -7.02
C ALA A 46 -5.72 1.87 -8.47
N TRP A 47 -5.18 2.63 -9.43
CA TRP A 47 -5.23 2.27 -10.84
C TRP A 47 -4.47 0.97 -11.13
N VAL A 48 -3.26 0.82 -10.57
CA VAL A 48 -2.47 -0.41 -10.74
C VAL A 48 -3.24 -1.64 -10.24
N ARG A 49 -3.89 -1.57 -9.07
CA ARG A 49 -4.70 -2.68 -8.55
C ARG A 49 -5.86 -3.04 -9.48
N ARG A 50 -6.58 -2.05 -10.01
CA ARG A 50 -7.67 -2.28 -10.97
C ARG A 50 -7.17 -2.98 -12.25
N GLN A 51 -5.99 -2.62 -12.75
CA GLN A 51 -5.42 -3.30 -13.92
C GLN A 51 -5.04 -4.75 -13.61
N LEU A 52 -4.57 -5.04 -12.40
CA LEU A 52 -4.29 -6.42 -11.98
C LEU A 52 -5.59 -7.24 -11.87
N GLU A 53 -6.64 -6.69 -11.27
CA GLU A 53 -7.97 -7.34 -11.19
C GLU A 53 -8.54 -7.65 -12.58
N GLN A 54 -8.37 -6.72 -13.53
CA GLN A 54 -8.82 -6.91 -14.92
C GLN A 54 -8.00 -7.95 -15.68
N ALA A 55 -6.70 -8.05 -15.43
CA ALA A 55 -5.82 -8.99 -16.14
C ALA A 55 -5.85 -10.41 -15.55
N ALA A 56 -6.24 -10.55 -14.28
CA ALA A 56 -6.35 -11.81 -13.57
C ALA A 56 -7.75 -12.47 -13.67
N GLY A 57 -8.75 -11.74 -14.19
CA GLY A 57 -10.08 -12.26 -14.51
C GLY A 57 -10.19 -12.71 -15.96
#